data_AF-A0A834MKC2-F1
#
_entry.id   AF-A0A834MKC2-F1
#
_cell.length_a   1.000
_cell.length_b   1.000
_cell.length_c   1.000
_cell.angle_alpha   90.00
_cell.angle_beta   90.00
_cell.angle_gamma   90.00
#
_symmetry.space_group_name_H-M   'P 1'
#
loop_
_entity.id
_entity.type
_entity.pdbx_description
1 polymer ?
#
loop_
_entity_poly.entity_id
_entity_poly.type
_entity_poly.pdbx_seq_one_letter_code
_entity_poly.pdbx_strand_id
1 'polypeptide(L)'
;MDINKYFYRSARERGDRERDRDKDRDDRRKRDRDDRYRREKEKRQKKDDQLDPMDPAAYSDIPQGTWSDGLETNKIRADNTASGVLFQQRPYPAPGAVLAANKEKERRK
;
A
#
# COMPACT_ATOMS: atom_id res chain seq x y z
N MET A 1 51.99 -37.74 -13.46
CA MET A 1 50.56 -37.50 -13.18
C MET A 1 50.41 -36.01 -12.88
N ASP A 2 49.76 -35.25 -13.77
CA ASP A 2 49.73 -33.79 -13.68
C ASP A 2 48.63 -33.30 -12.73
N ILE A 3 49.06 -32.92 -11.53
CA ILE A 3 48.22 -32.51 -10.40
C ILE A 3 47.31 -31.33 -10.76
N ASN A 4 47.76 -30.44 -11.63
CA ASN A 4 47.01 -29.26 -12.04
C ASN A 4 45.75 -29.61 -12.86
N LYS A 5 45.73 -30.72 -13.60
CA LYS A 5 44.60 -31.11 -14.47
C LYS A 5 43.36 -31.54 -13.68
N TYR A 6 43.53 -32.08 -12.48
CA TYR A 6 42.44 -32.50 -11.59
C TYR A 6 41.81 -31.32 -10.85
N PHE A 7 42.61 -30.32 -10.50
CA PHE A 7 42.13 -29.10 -9.84
C PHE A 7 41.22 -28.28 -10.75
N TYR A 8 41.60 -28.07 -12.02
CA TYR A 8 40.73 -27.35 -12.98
C TYR A 8 39.44 -28.10 -13.34
N ARG A 9 39.48 -29.45 -13.36
CA ARG A 9 38.29 -30.28 -13.62
C ARG A 9 37.28 -30.22 -12.48
N SER A 10 37.75 -30.31 -11.23
CA SER A 10 36.87 -30.26 -10.06
C SER A 10 36.26 -28.88 -9.85
N ALA A 11 37.00 -27.80 -10.15
CA ALA A 11 36.49 -26.43 -10.12
C ALA A 11 35.39 -26.21 -11.17
N ARG A 12 35.57 -26.73 -12.39
CA ARG A 12 34.56 -26.64 -13.46
C ARG A 12 33.29 -27.40 -13.12
N GLU A 13 33.41 -28.63 -12.61
CA GLU A 13 32.26 -29.41 -12.18
C GLU A 13 31.52 -28.80 -10.98
N ARG A 14 32.21 -28.10 -10.07
CA ARG A 14 31.55 -27.32 -9.01
C ARG A 14 30.79 -26.13 -9.57
N GLY A 15 31.39 -25.38 -10.50
CA GLY A 15 30.75 -24.24 -11.14
C GLY A 15 29.52 -24.61 -11.98
N ASP A 16 29.57 -25.74 -12.69
CA ASP A 16 28.43 -26.24 -13.46
C ASP A 16 27.27 -26.65 -12.53
N ARG A 17 27.57 -27.35 -11.41
CA ARG A 17 26.55 -27.71 -10.40
C ARG A 17 25.95 -26.49 -9.70
N GLU A 18 26.71 -25.44 -9.46
CA GLU A 18 26.21 -24.18 -8.88
C GLU A 18 25.29 -23.46 -9.87
N ARG A 19 25.69 -23.39 -11.14
CA ARG A 19 24.88 -22.79 -12.20
C ARG A 19 23.53 -23.50 -12.40
N ASP A 20 23.52 -24.83 -12.30
CA ASP A 20 22.26 -25.58 -12.42
C ASP A 20 21.34 -25.37 -11.21
N ARG A 21 21.90 -25.24 -9.99
CA ARG A 21 21.11 -24.86 -8.81
C ARG A 21 20.52 -23.45 -8.91
N ASP A 22 21.27 -22.51 -9.47
CA ASP A 22 20.78 -21.14 -9.66
C ASP A 22 19.64 -21.08 -10.69
N LYS A 23 19.76 -21.83 -11.79
CA LYS A 23 18.68 -21.99 -12.78
C LYS A 23 17.42 -22.60 -12.15
N ASP A 24 17.56 -23.69 -11.40
CA ASP A 24 16.43 -24.32 -10.71
C ASP A 24 15.72 -23.34 -9.76
N ARG A 25 16.48 -22.48 -9.09
CA ARG A 25 15.94 -21.46 -8.20
C ARG A 25 15.19 -20.37 -8.95
N ASP A 26 15.73 -19.92 -10.08
CA ASP A 26 15.09 -18.90 -10.90
C ASP A 26 13.84 -19.42 -11.62
N ASP A 27 13.84 -20.67 -12.07
CA ASP A 27 12.66 -21.29 -12.68
C ASP A 27 11.53 -21.48 -11.67
N ARG A 28 11.84 -21.85 -10.42
CA ARG A 28 10.84 -21.85 -9.33
C ARG A 28 10.26 -20.46 -9.11
N ARG A 29 11.10 -19.42 -9.06
CA ARG A 29 10.64 -18.03 -8.87
C ARG A 29 9.75 -17.54 -10.01
N LYS A 30 10.07 -17.91 -11.26
CA LYS A 30 9.22 -17.59 -12.42
C LYS A 30 7.87 -18.26 -12.30
N ARG A 31 7.85 -19.55 -11.98
CA ARG A 31 6.60 -20.30 -11.78
C ARG A 31 5.72 -19.70 -10.69
N ASP A 32 6.31 -19.37 -9.54
CA ASP A 32 5.58 -18.73 -8.43
C ASP A 32 4.99 -17.36 -8.83
N ARG A 33 5.70 -16.60 -9.66
CA ARG A 33 5.22 -15.32 -10.19
C ARG A 33 4.07 -15.52 -11.16
N ASP A 34 4.19 -16.47 -12.07
CA ASP A 34 3.17 -16.77 -13.07
C ASP A 34 1.89 -17.30 -12.42
N ASP A 35 2.02 -18.19 -11.42
CA ASP A 35 0.90 -18.70 -10.63
C ASP A 35 0.19 -17.58 -9.86
N ARG A 36 0.96 -16.63 -9.31
CA ARG A 36 0.39 -15.44 -8.64
C ARG A 36 -0.38 -14.57 -9.63
N TYR A 37 0.21 -14.28 -10.79
CA TYR A 37 -0.42 -13.44 -11.81
C TYR A 37 -1.72 -14.08 -12.33
N ARG A 38 -1.70 -15.40 -12.58
CA ARG A 38 -2.89 -16.15 -13.00
C ARG A 38 -3.99 -16.09 -11.94
N ARG A 39 -3.66 -16.33 -10.68
CA ARG A 39 -4.61 -16.25 -9.56
C ARG A 39 -5.20 -14.84 -9.41
N GLU A 40 -4.40 -13.80 -9.62
CA GLU A 40 -4.87 -12.41 -9.56
C GLU A 40 -5.83 -12.10 -10.71
N LYS A 41 -5.53 -12.55 -11.92
CA LYS A 41 -6.41 -12.40 -13.09
C LYS A 41 -7.76 -13.10 -12.87
N GLU A 42 -7.74 -14.35 -12.40
CA GLU A 42 -8.96 -15.12 -12.09
C GLU A 42 -9.81 -14.43 -11.00
N LYS A 43 -9.18 -13.81 -10.01
CA LYS A 43 -9.90 -13.04 -8.97
C LYS A 43 -10.55 -11.77 -9.52
N ARG A 44 -9.94 -11.10 -10.50
CA ARG A 44 -10.53 -9.91 -11.13
C ARG A 44 -11.75 -10.29 -11.98
N GLN A 45 -11.62 -11.32 -12.81
CA GLN A 45 -12.74 -11.84 -13.60
C GLN A 45 -13.93 -12.28 -12.74
N LYS A 46 -13.67 -12.98 -11.63
CA LYS A 46 -14.73 -13.37 -10.68
C LYS A 46 -15.42 -12.19 -9.99
N LYS A 47 -14.76 -11.04 -9.84
CA LYS A 47 -15.40 -9.85 -9.28
C LYS A 47 -16.39 -9.24 -10.26
N ASP A 48 -16.04 -9.22 -11.54
CA ASP A 48 -16.92 -8.72 -12.59
C ASP A 48 -18.22 -9.57 -12.68
N ASP A 49 -18.12 -10.88 -12.49
CA ASP A 49 -19.27 -11.80 -12.49
C ASP A 49 -20.06 -11.82 -11.15
N GLN A 50 -19.54 -11.20 -10.09
CA GLN A 50 -20.15 -11.17 -8.74
C GLN A 50 -20.72 -9.80 -8.37
N LEU A 51 -20.82 -8.88 -9.33
CA LEU A 51 -21.37 -7.57 -9.04
C LEU A 51 -22.81 -7.67 -8.57
N ASP A 52 -23.15 -6.92 -7.52
CA ASP A 52 -24.52 -6.80 -7.07
C ASP A 52 -25.35 -6.31 -8.26
N PRO A 53 -26.39 -7.03 -8.68
CA PRO A 53 -27.27 -6.57 -9.73
C PRO A 53 -27.79 -5.16 -9.46
N MET A 54 -27.91 -4.71 -8.21
CA MET A 54 -28.39 -3.37 -7.87
C MET A 54 -27.29 -2.31 -7.74
N ASP A 55 -26.01 -2.67 -7.89
CA ASP A 55 -24.94 -1.68 -7.91
C ASP A 55 -24.94 -0.92 -9.24
N PRO A 56 -24.86 0.43 -9.26
CA PRO A 56 -24.82 1.20 -10.49
C PRO A 56 -23.68 0.81 -11.44
N ALA A 57 -22.54 0.36 -10.88
CA ALA A 57 -21.41 -0.16 -11.66
C ALA A 57 -21.72 -1.48 -12.40
N ALA A 58 -22.82 -2.17 -12.06
CA ALA A 58 -23.25 -3.40 -12.73
C ALA A 58 -23.99 -3.13 -14.05
N TYR A 59 -24.57 -1.94 -14.19
CA TYR A 59 -25.36 -1.55 -15.37
C TYR A 59 -24.74 -0.41 -16.18
N SER A 60 -23.59 0.11 -15.75
CA SER A 60 -22.95 1.27 -16.40
C SER A 60 -21.47 1.02 -16.69
N ASP A 61 -20.93 1.81 -17.61
CA ASP A 61 -19.49 1.79 -17.96
C ASP A 61 -18.61 2.54 -16.94
N ILE A 62 -19.14 2.79 -15.73
CA ILE A 62 -18.42 3.51 -14.68
C ILE A 62 -17.38 2.56 -14.06
N PRO A 63 -16.09 2.98 -13.96
CA PRO A 63 -15.07 2.12 -13.38
C PRO A 63 -15.34 1.81 -11.92
N GLN A 64 -15.11 0.56 -11.52
CA GLN A 64 -15.17 0.16 -10.12
C GLN A 64 -13.91 0.62 -9.39
N GLY A 65 -14.03 1.73 -8.69
CA GLY A 65 -12.97 2.21 -7.81
C GLY A 65 -12.74 1.26 -6.62
N THR A 66 -11.55 1.31 -6.06
CA THR A 66 -11.27 0.73 -4.74
C THR A 66 -11.58 1.76 -3.65
N TRP A 67 -11.61 1.39 -2.37
CA TRP A 67 -11.78 2.36 -1.28
C TRP A 67 -10.79 3.55 -1.41
N SER A 68 -9.57 3.31 -1.86
CA SER A 68 -8.57 4.36 -2.07
C SER A 68 -8.82 5.28 -3.26
N ASP A 69 -9.75 4.98 -4.18
CA ASP A 69 -9.95 5.74 -5.42
C ASP A 69 -10.60 7.12 -5.16
N GLY A 70 -11.32 7.26 -4.04
CA GLY A 70 -11.83 8.55 -3.54
C GLY A 70 -10.94 9.20 -2.49
N LEU A 71 -9.82 8.57 -2.12
CA LEU A 71 -8.89 9.12 -1.14
C LEU A 71 -7.83 9.95 -1.88
N GLU A 72 -8.09 11.25 -2.03
CA GLU A 72 -7.06 12.19 -2.47
C GLU A 72 -5.82 11.99 -1.59
N THR A 73 -4.66 11.74 -2.20
CA THR A 73 -3.40 11.41 -1.49
C THR A 73 -2.87 12.55 -0.61
N ASN A 74 -3.57 13.68 -0.58
CA ASN A 74 -3.30 14.81 0.27
C ASN A 74 -4.02 14.62 1.61
N LYS A 75 -3.34 14.01 2.57
CA LYS A 75 -3.70 14.12 3.99
C LYS A 75 -3.67 15.58 4.41
N ILE A 76 -4.73 16.35 4.14
CA ILE A 76 -5.00 17.60 4.84
C ILE A 76 -5.85 17.23 6.06
N ARG A 77 -5.17 16.71 7.08
CA ARG A 77 -5.71 16.75 8.45
C ARG A 77 -5.55 18.17 8.95
N ALA A 78 -6.52 19.04 8.68
CA ALA A 78 -6.77 20.25 9.48
C ALA A 78 -7.97 20.99 8.90
N ASP A 79 -8.72 21.64 9.79
CA ASP A 79 -9.86 22.52 9.51
C ASP A 79 -9.61 23.37 8.25
N ASN A 80 -10.42 23.16 7.20
CA ASN A 80 -10.35 23.88 5.92
C ASN A 80 -10.59 25.41 6.05
N THR A 81 -10.88 25.91 7.25
CA THR A 81 -11.05 27.35 7.54
C THR A 81 -9.73 28.10 7.66
N ALA A 82 -8.59 27.39 7.77
CA ALA A 82 -7.27 27.99 7.91
C ALA A 82 -6.53 27.98 6.57
N SER A 83 -6.68 29.01 5.75
CA SER A 83 -5.81 29.22 4.59
C SER A 83 -4.43 29.71 5.07
N GLY A 84 -3.54 28.79 5.48
CA GLY A 84 -2.18 29.14 5.91
C GLY A 84 -1.47 28.05 6.74
N VAL A 85 -0.38 28.43 7.40
CA VAL A 85 0.48 27.52 8.21
C VAL A 85 -0.33 26.63 9.17
N LEU A 86 0.10 25.38 9.32
CA LEU A 86 -0.60 24.32 10.07
C LEU A 86 -1.05 24.74 11.48
N PHE A 87 -0.33 25.68 12.10
CA PHE A 87 -0.71 26.33 13.35
C PHE A 87 -0.91 27.82 13.10
N GLN A 88 -2.17 28.26 13.11
CA GLN A 88 -2.51 29.68 13.08
C GLN A 88 -2.80 30.19 14.48
N GLN A 89 -2.39 31.42 14.77
CA GLN A 89 -2.78 32.09 15.99
C GLN A 89 -4.30 32.29 16.02
N ARG A 90 -4.96 31.78 17.05
CA ARG A 90 -6.40 32.00 17.27
C ARG A 90 -6.62 33.33 18.00
N PRO A 91 -7.68 34.09 17.67
CA PRO A 91 -8.02 35.30 18.40
C PRO A 91 -8.39 34.95 19.86
N TYR A 92 -8.02 35.85 20.79
CA TYR A 92 -8.40 35.70 22.19
C TYR A 92 -9.93 35.72 22.36
N PRO A 93 -10.47 34.99 23.35
CA PRO A 93 -11.90 35.02 23.65
C PRO A 93 -12.35 36.43 24.03
N ALA A 94 -13.61 36.75 23.73
CA ALA A 94 -14.21 38.02 24.14
C ALA A 94 -14.20 38.17 25.68
N PRO A 95 -14.15 39.41 26.22
CA PRO A 95 -14.13 39.64 27.67
C PRO A 95 -15.27 38.93 28.43
N GLY A 96 -16.48 38.89 27.85
CA GLY A 96 -17.62 38.18 28.45
C GLY A 96 -17.43 36.66 28.51
N ALA A 97 -16.78 36.06 27.50
CA ALA A 97 -16.46 34.63 27.49
C ALA A 97 -15.38 34.29 28.53
N VAL A 98 -14.41 35.19 28.75
CA VAL A 98 -13.42 35.05 29.83
C VAL A 98 -14.10 35.06 31.20
N LEU A 99 -15.00 36.01 31.44
CA LEU A 99 -15.76 36.09 32.70
C LEU A 99 -16.63 34.84 32.92
N ALA A 100 -17.30 34.36 31.87
CA ALA A 100 -18.09 33.13 31.93
C ALA A 100 -17.23 31.91 32.29
N ALA A 101 -16.07 31.76 31.65
CA ALA A 101 -15.12 30.68 31.92
C ALA A 101 -14.54 30.76 33.35
N ASN A 102 -14.26 31.96 33.86
CA ASN A 102 -13.80 32.14 35.24
C ASN A 102 -14.89 31.78 36.25
N LYS A 103 -16.14 32.19 35.99
CA LYS A 103 -17.29 31.81 36.83
C LYS A 103 -17.49 30.29 36.84
N GLU A 104 -17.32 29.62 35.70
CA GLU A 104 -17.37 28.16 35.62
C GLU A 104 -16.23 27.49 36.40
N LYS A 105 -15.01 28.02 36.33
CA LYS A 105 -13.88 27.53 37.13
C LYS A 105 -14.12 27.67 38.63
N GLU A 106 -14.64 28.81 39.07
CA GLU A 106 -15.01 29.04 40.48
C GLU A 106 -16.12 28.09 40.94
N ARG A 107 -17.10 27.79 40.08
CA ARG A 107 -18.16 26.81 40.39
C ARG A 107 -17.67 25.37 40.54
N ARG A 108 -16.55 25.02 39.89
CA ARG A 108 -15.97 23.67 39.90
C ARG A 108 -14.92 23.49 41.02
N LYS A 109 -14.61 24.55 41.74
CA LYS A 109 -13.68 24.57 42.88
C LYS A 109 -14.42 24.32 44.18
#